data_AF-A0A0M3IP56-F1
#
_entry.id   AF-A0A0M3IP56-F1
#
_cell.length_a   1.000
_cell.length_b   1.000
_cell.length_c   1.000
_cell.angle_alpha   90.00
_cell.angle_beta   90.00
_cell.angle_gamma   90.00
#
_symmetry.space_group_name_H-M   'P 1'
#
loop_
_entity.id
_entity.type
_entity.pdbx_description
1 polymer ?
#
loop_
_entity_poly.entity_id
_entity_poly.type
_entity_poly.pdbx_seq_one_letter_code
_entity_poly.pdbx_strand_id
1 'polypeptide(L)'
;MGNRLDKPSNEDDRNTKHVLLRMSEAEYWEPLKNKSIAEYLDENDETREIGILPNGDINLDCSCLQSALAHRCGSLLRDAILCFNNSKASPRGIDCDELFLRQIECREFYENSS
;
A
#
# COMPACT_ATOMS: atom_id res chain seq x y z
N MET A 1 2.23 -16.98 -10.00
CA MET A 1 3.22 -17.69 -9.16
C MET A 1 4.16 -18.44 -10.10
N GLY A 2 5.39 -17.96 -10.25
CA GLY A 2 6.33 -18.44 -11.28
C GLY A 2 6.91 -19.83 -10.97
N ASN A 3 7.30 -20.54 -12.02
CA ASN A 3 7.90 -21.86 -11.92
C ASN A 3 9.35 -21.78 -11.41
N ARG A 4 9.70 -22.65 -10.46
CA ARG A 4 11.04 -22.73 -9.86
C ARG A 4 11.99 -23.40 -10.85
N LEU A 5 12.98 -22.64 -11.33
CA LEU A 5 14.07 -23.20 -12.13
C LEU A 5 15.19 -23.67 -11.18
N ASP A 6 15.61 -24.92 -11.32
CA ASP A 6 16.81 -25.41 -10.64
C ASP A 6 18.05 -24.84 -11.32
N LYS A 7 18.89 -24.14 -10.56
CA LYS A 7 20.18 -23.63 -11.02
C LYS A 7 21.13 -24.83 -11.24
N PRO A 8 21.88 -24.90 -12.36
CA PRO A 8 22.90 -25.92 -12.53
C PRO A 8 23.94 -25.79 -11.40
N SER A 9 24.22 -26.92 -10.76
CA SER A 9 25.10 -27.05 -9.60
C SER A 9 26.52 -26.62 -9.96
N ASN A 10 26.93 -25.44 -9.49
CA ASN A 10 28.34 -25.18 -9.20
C ASN A 10 28.45 -25.01 -7.69
N GLU A 11 29.35 -25.82 -7.13
CA GLU A 11 29.69 -25.90 -5.72
C GLU A 11 30.22 -24.56 -5.19
N ASP A 12 30.01 -24.38 -3.88
CA ASP A 12 30.44 -23.26 -3.02
C ASP A 12 29.67 -21.93 -3.14
N ASP A 13 28.59 -21.81 -2.34
CA ASP A 13 28.59 -20.85 -1.23
C ASP A 13 27.38 -21.07 -0.30
N ARG A 14 27.68 -21.08 1.00
CA ARG A 14 26.79 -21.07 2.19
C ARG A 14 25.29 -20.81 1.94
N ASN A 15 24.53 -21.91 1.97
CA ASN A 15 23.11 -22.05 2.38
C ASN A 15 22.17 -20.82 2.30
N THR A 16 22.06 -20.19 1.14
CA THR A 16 20.84 -19.48 0.75
C THR A 16 20.61 -19.72 -0.72
N LYS A 17 19.76 -20.71 -1.06
CA LYS A 17 19.35 -20.94 -2.45
C LYS A 17 18.47 -19.78 -2.89
N HIS A 18 19.08 -18.72 -3.44
CA HIS A 18 18.34 -17.70 -4.16
C HIS A 18 17.58 -18.37 -5.31
N VAL A 19 16.26 -18.22 -5.33
CA VAL A 19 15.39 -18.75 -6.38
C VAL A 19 15.01 -17.60 -7.31
N LEU A 20 15.29 -17.75 -8.60
CA LEU A 20 14.81 -16.82 -9.62
C LEU A 20 13.36 -17.20 -9.97
N LEU A 21 12.40 -16.37 -9.58
CA LEU A 21 11.01 -16.49 -10.01
C LEU A 21 10.83 -15.68 -11.29
N ARG A 22 10.69 -16.35 -12.43
CA ARG A 22 10.42 -15.72 -13.72
C ARG A 22 8.97 -15.96 -14.09
N MET A 23 8.22 -14.88 -14.32
CA MET A 23 6.83 -14.93 -14.75
C MET A 23 6.77 -14.83 -16.27
N SER A 24 6.00 -15.70 -16.92
CA SER A 24 5.76 -15.60 -18.37
C SER A 24 4.66 -14.59 -18.68
N GLU A 25 4.59 -14.14 -19.93
CA GLU A 25 3.53 -13.22 -20.39
C GLU A 25 2.14 -13.87 -20.26
N ALA A 26 2.01 -15.16 -20.55
CA ALA A 26 0.75 -15.89 -20.36
C ALA A 26 0.37 -15.98 -18.86
N GLU A 27 1.34 -16.23 -17.97
CA GLU A 27 1.12 -16.25 -16.52
C GLU A 27 0.77 -14.87 -15.93
N TYR A 28 1.13 -13.78 -16.60
CA TYR A 28 0.79 -12.41 -16.16
C TYR A 28 -0.70 -12.13 -16.28
N TRP A 29 -1.33 -12.65 -17.32
CA TRP A 29 -2.76 -12.45 -17.58
C TRP A 29 -3.66 -13.48 -16.89
N GLU A 30 -3.09 -14.56 -16.36
CA GLU A 30 -3.86 -15.52 -15.56
C GLU A 30 -4.17 -14.95 -14.16
N PRO A 31 -5.42 -15.02 -13.69
CA PRO A 31 -5.74 -14.65 -12.33
C PRO A 31 -4.93 -15.49 -11.34
N LEU A 32 -4.50 -14.85 -10.26
CA LEU A 32 -3.67 -15.50 -9.27
C LEU A 32 -4.43 -16.69 -8.67
N LYS A 33 -3.84 -17.88 -8.78
CA LYS A 33 -4.44 -19.15 -8.34
C LYS A 33 -4.61 -19.23 -6.82
N ASN A 34 -4.02 -18.31 -6.06
CA ASN A 34 -4.15 -18.34 -4.61
C ASN A 34 -5.49 -17.70 -4.20
N LYS A 35 -6.27 -18.52 -3.50
CA LYS A 35 -7.57 -18.13 -2.99
C LYS A 35 -7.53 -16.88 -2.10
N SER A 36 -6.42 -16.65 -1.38
CA SER A 36 -6.24 -15.49 -0.51
C SER A 36 -6.10 -14.15 -1.23
N ILE A 37 -5.55 -14.10 -2.45
CA ILE A 37 -5.53 -12.84 -3.22
C ILE A 37 -6.87 -12.63 -3.93
N ALA A 38 -7.53 -13.70 -4.37
CA ALA A 38 -8.89 -13.59 -4.91
C ALA A 38 -9.88 -13.01 -3.87
N GLU A 39 -9.77 -13.44 -2.61
CA GLU A 39 -10.54 -12.89 -1.48
C GLU A 39 -10.20 -11.41 -1.22
N TYR A 40 -8.92 -11.03 -1.23
CA TYR A 40 -8.51 -9.64 -1.08
C TYR A 40 -9.05 -8.72 -2.19
N LEU A 41 -9.32 -9.26 -3.39
CA LEU A 41 -9.86 -8.51 -4.54
C LEU A 41 -11.40 -8.48 -4.60
N ASP A 42 -12.11 -9.24 -3.77
CA ASP A 42 -13.58 -9.23 -3.73
C ASP A 42 -14.15 -7.94 -3.14
N GLU A 43 -14.68 -7.07 -4.01
CA GLU A 43 -15.29 -5.78 -3.65
C GLU A 43 -16.42 -5.87 -2.61
N ASN A 44 -17.02 -7.05 -2.42
CA ASN A 44 -18.12 -7.28 -1.50
C ASN A 44 -17.71 -7.93 -0.17
N ASP A 45 -16.42 -8.11 0.08
CA ASP A 45 -15.94 -8.71 1.32
C ASP A 45 -16.16 -7.77 2.52
N GLU A 46 -17.14 -8.12 3.36
CA GLU A 46 -17.50 -7.43 4.60
C GLU A 46 -16.39 -7.49 5.68
N THR A 47 -15.40 -8.38 5.52
CA THR A 47 -14.27 -8.51 6.47
C THR A 47 -13.08 -7.62 6.14
N ARG A 48 -13.14 -6.88 5.01
CA ARG A 48 -12.09 -5.92 4.64
C ARG A 48 -11.90 -4.87 5.71
N GLU A 49 -10.64 -4.60 6.03
CA GLU A 49 -10.26 -3.49 6.89
C GLU A 49 -10.72 -2.17 6.27
N ILE A 50 -11.76 -1.59 6.83
CA ILE A 50 -12.23 -0.27 6.42
C ILE A 50 -11.23 0.75 6.96
N GLY A 51 -10.63 1.54 6.07
CA GLY A 51 -9.66 2.57 6.43
C GLY A 51 -10.25 3.72 7.25
N ILE A 52 -11.59 3.84 7.26
CA ILE A 52 -12.35 4.81 8.04
C ILE A 52 -13.40 4.07 8.88
N LEU A 53 -13.38 4.31 10.18
CA LEU A 53 -14.33 3.78 11.13
C LEU A 53 -15.74 4.37 10.89
N PRO A 54 -16.83 3.69 11.30
CA PRO A 54 -18.19 4.21 11.15
C PRO A 54 -18.44 5.56 11.82
N ASN A 55 -17.63 5.93 12.82
CA ASN A 55 -17.68 7.22 13.49
C ASN A 55 -17.00 8.36 12.71
N GLY A 56 -16.34 8.06 11.58
CA GLY A 56 -15.63 9.03 10.73
C GLY A 56 -14.14 9.17 11.04
N ASP A 57 -13.60 8.44 12.03
CA ASP A 57 -12.18 8.45 12.35
C ASP A 57 -11.39 7.50 11.44
N ILE A 58 -10.11 7.79 11.22
CA ILE A 58 -9.21 6.86 10.49
C ILE A 58 -8.94 5.64 11.35
N ASN A 59 -9.07 4.46 10.76
CA ASN A 59 -8.66 3.20 11.37
C ASN A 59 -7.13 3.10 11.38
N LEU A 60 -6.52 3.40 12.52
CA LEU A 60 -5.06 3.33 12.71
C LEU A 60 -4.54 1.89 12.79
N ASP A 61 -5.41 0.88 12.88
CA ASP A 61 -5.00 -0.52 12.90
C ASP A 61 -4.78 -1.08 11.49
N CYS A 62 -5.22 -0.36 10.45
CA CYS A 62 -5.04 -0.79 9.07
C CYS A 62 -3.58 -0.66 8.64
N SER A 63 -2.95 -1.79 8.32
CA SER A 63 -1.50 -1.90 8.06
C SER A 63 -0.99 -0.95 6.97
N CYS A 64 -1.81 -0.68 5.95
CA CYS A 64 -1.46 0.25 4.87
C CYS A 64 -1.38 1.71 5.37
N LEU A 65 -2.34 2.12 6.19
CA LEU A 65 -2.41 3.47 6.75
C LEU A 65 -1.31 3.69 7.80
N GLN A 66 -0.99 2.66 8.59
CA GLN A 66 0.09 2.73 9.58
C GLN A 66 1.43 3.13 8.95
N SER A 67 1.77 2.53 7.80
CA SER A 67 3.05 2.81 7.13
C SER A 67 3.16 4.28 6.71
N ALA A 68 2.07 4.87 6.23
CA ALA A 68 2.05 6.26 5.80
C ALA A 68 2.02 7.25 6.97
N LEU A 69 1.31 6.91 8.05
CA LEU A 69 1.18 7.73 9.26
C LEU A 69 2.38 7.65 10.20
N ALA A 70 3.23 6.63 10.08
CA ALA A 70 4.47 6.50 10.84
C ALA A 70 5.55 7.52 10.44
N HIS A 71 5.35 8.27 9.34
CA HIS A 71 6.26 9.33 8.93
C HIS A 71 6.26 10.48 9.95
N ARG A 72 7.36 11.24 10.05
CA ARG A 72 7.45 12.42 10.93
C ARG A 72 6.39 13.50 10.62
N CYS A 73 5.90 13.51 9.38
CA CYS A 73 4.80 14.37 8.90
C CYS A 73 3.44 13.66 8.87
N GLY A 74 3.31 12.51 9.54
CA GLY A 74 2.12 11.66 9.49
C GLY A 74 0.86 12.31 10.06
N SER A 75 1.00 13.24 11.00
CA SER A 75 -0.15 14.02 11.52
C SER A 75 -0.83 14.85 10.43
N LEU A 76 -0.04 15.50 9.56
CA LEU A 76 -0.57 16.26 8.42
C LEU A 76 -1.29 15.36 7.42
N LEU A 77 -0.76 14.16 7.19
CA LEU A 77 -1.40 13.17 6.34
C LEU A 77 -2.73 12.68 6.93
N ARG A 78 -2.78 12.47 8.25
CA ARG A 78 -4.01 12.11 8.97
C ARG A 78 -5.11 13.15 8.75
N ASP A 79 -4.77 14.43 8.92
CA ASP A 79 -5.73 15.53 8.79
C ASP A 79 -6.22 15.68 7.33
N ALA A 80 -5.32 15.51 6.36
CA ALA A 80 -5.66 15.54 4.94
C ALA A 80 -6.62 14.39 4.55
N ILE A 81 -6.38 13.17 5.05
CA ILE A 81 -7.25 12.01 4.78
C ILE A 81 -8.63 12.18 5.43
N LEU A 82 -8.69 12.70 6.66
CA LEU A 82 -9.97 13.02 7.32
C LEU A 82 -10.78 14.06 6.54
N CYS A 83 -10.11 15.11 6.06
CA CYS A 83 -10.75 16.11 5.22
C CYS A 83 -11.26 15.48 3.90
N PHE A 84 -10.41 14.72 3.21
CA PHE A 84 -10.76 14.06 1.96
C PHE A 84 -11.98 13.15 2.08
N ASN A 85 -12.06 12.36 3.16
CA ASN A 85 -13.17 11.45 3.38
C ASN A 85 -14.50 12.20 3.65
N ASN A 86 -14.43 13.35 4.33
CA ASN A 86 -15.59 14.17 4.64
C ASN A 86 -15.97 15.15 3.51
N SER A 87 -15.09 15.34 2.52
CA SER A 87 -15.31 16.26 1.40
C SER A 87 -16.49 15.84 0.53
N LYS A 88 -17.35 16.82 0.25
CA LYS A 88 -18.49 16.68 -0.68
C LYS A 88 -18.29 17.47 -1.97
N ALA A 89 -17.10 18.07 -2.14
CA ALA A 89 -16.78 18.84 -3.32
C ALA A 89 -16.62 17.94 -4.55
N SER A 90 -16.69 18.53 -5.74
CA SER A 90 -16.48 17.84 -7.02
C SER A 90 -15.36 18.54 -7.78
N PRO A 91 -14.19 17.90 -8.00
CA PRO A 91 -13.80 16.56 -7.52
C PRO A 91 -13.65 16.46 -6.00
N ARG A 92 -13.83 15.26 -5.44
CA ARG A 92 -13.73 15.03 -3.99
C ARG A 92 -12.34 15.43 -3.49
N GLY A 93 -12.31 16.19 -2.41
CA GLY A 93 -11.08 16.61 -1.73
C GLY A 93 -10.40 17.85 -2.32
N ILE A 94 -11.00 18.53 -3.29
CA ILE A 94 -10.46 19.80 -3.82
C ILE A 94 -10.41 20.92 -2.78
N ASP A 95 -11.26 20.84 -1.75
CA ASP A 95 -11.31 21.71 -0.58
C ASP A 95 -10.27 21.37 0.50
N CYS A 96 -9.50 20.28 0.29
CA CYS A 96 -8.49 19.78 1.22
C CYS A 96 -7.06 19.93 0.66
N ASP A 97 -6.91 20.62 -0.48
CA ASP A 97 -5.67 20.77 -1.22
C ASP A 97 -4.54 21.36 -0.36
N GLU A 98 -4.83 22.39 0.44
CA GLU A 98 -3.87 23.01 1.35
C GLU A 98 -3.29 22.01 2.37
N LEU A 99 -4.09 21.06 2.86
CA LEU A 99 -3.64 20.06 3.83
C LEU A 99 -2.67 19.07 3.17
N PHE A 100 -2.98 18.64 1.95
CA PHE A 100 -2.08 17.79 1.18
C PHE A 100 -0.78 18.51 0.81
N LEU A 101 -0.85 19.78 0.43
CA LEU A 101 0.33 20.58 0.12
C LEU A 101 1.26 20.69 1.33
N ARG A 102 0.74 21.01 2.53
CA ARG A 102 1.55 21.06 3.76
C ARG A 102 2.20 19.73 4.10
N GLN A 103 1.48 18.62 3.87
CA GLN A 103 2.02 17.28 4.09
C GLN A 103 3.19 16.98 3.15
N ILE A 104 3.08 17.36 1.88
CA ILE A 104 4.11 17.19 0.86
C ILE A 104 5.32 18.06 1.19
N GLU A 105 5.12 19.35 1.48
CA GLU A 105 6.18 20.28 1.87
C GLU A 105 6.97 19.77 3.09
N CYS A 106 6.26 19.27 4.11
CA CYS A 106 6.89 18.68 5.28
C CYS A 106 7.72 17.43 4.93
N ARG A 107 7.21 16.55 4.07
CA ARG A 107 7.93 15.35 3.64
C ARG A 107 9.20 15.73 2.86
N GLU A 108 9.07 16.61 1.88
CA GLU A 108 10.20 17.08 1.07
C GLU A 108 11.26 17.77 1.91
N PHE A 109 10.86 18.54 2.93
CA PHE A 109 11.79 19.14 3.88
C PHE A 109 12.66 18.08 4.55
N TYR A 110 12.10 16.97 5.04
CA TYR A 110 12.88 15.93 5.73
C TYR A 110 13.67 15.03 4.76
N GLU A 111 13.18 14.81 3.54
CA GLU A 111 13.90 14.06 2.51
C GLU A 111 15.12 14.84 1.98
N ASN A 112 15.00 16.17 1.84
CA ASN A 112 16.08 17.04 1.32
C ASN A 112 17.03 17.57 2.41
N SER A 113 16.69 17.40 3.69
CA SER A 113 17.53 17.80 4.84
C SER A 113 18.37 16.65 5.41
N SER A 114 18.42 15.50 4.73
CA SER A 114 19.28 14.35 5.07
C SER A 114 20.50 14.28 4.16
#